data_AF-A0A9E4L4X1-F1
#
_entry.id   AF-A0A9E4L4X1-F1
#
_cell.length_a   1.000
_cell.length_b   1.000
_cell.length_c   1.000
_cell.angle_alpha   90.00
_cell.angle_beta   90.00
_cell.angle_gamma   90.00
#
_symmetry.space_group_name_H-M   'P 1'
#
loop_
_entity.id
_entity.type
_entity.pdbx_description
1 polymer ?
#
loop_
_entity_poly.entity_id
_entity_poly.type
_entity_poly.pdbx_seq_one_letter_code
_entity_poly.pdbx_strand_id
1 'polypeptide(L)'
;MLASYLLDPATRHNLNDLAWEHLHYSMTSYEEVTDGAKKGFAEVAVEAAAGYSGEDADITLRLAQHLFPRLHDEAMEELFSEIELPLALVLARMELAGILVDRDFLAGLSAEFSQHRGRLEHEIYELAGEEFNIASPQQLQRILFDKLGLPRGKKTKTGSSTDSSVLEGLAERYPLPAKILSYRGFAKLQSTYVDALPKLIRPDTGRIHTSFNQTVTATGRLSSSNPNLQNIPIRSEEGRRIRAAFVPAPGHLLVSADYSQIELRLLAHLSRDPVLVESFRRGQDVHARTATE
;
A
#
# COMPACT_ATOMS: atom_id res chain seq x y z
N MET A 1 19.74 -4.10 -7.24
CA MET A 1 18.52 -3.97 -6.41
C MET A 1 18.31 -5.19 -5.51
N LEU A 2 17.82 -6.35 -6.01
CA LEU A 2 17.51 -7.53 -5.18
C LEU A 2 18.69 -8.00 -4.30
N ALA A 3 19.90 -8.11 -4.87
CA ALA A 3 21.09 -8.50 -4.10
C ALA A 3 21.38 -7.55 -2.93
N SER A 4 21.29 -6.23 -3.16
CA SER A 4 21.47 -5.23 -2.10
C SER A 4 20.38 -5.32 -1.04
N TYR A 5 19.12 -5.52 -1.44
CA TYR A 5 18.00 -5.67 -0.52
C TYR A 5 18.15 -6.87 0.42
N LEU A 6 18.64 -8.00 -0.07
CA LEU A 6 18.89 -9.17 0.78
C LEU A 6 20.03 -8.95 1.79
N LEU A 7 21.02 -8.14 1.44
CA LEU A 7 22.15 -7.83 2.31
C LEU A 7 21.80 -6.77 3.37
N ASP A 8 21.00 -5.77 3.02
CA ASP A 8 20.53 -4.74 3.97
C ASP A 8 19.15 -4.17 3.58
N PRO A 9 18.04 -4.76 4.04
CA PRO A 9 16.70 -4.37 3.61
C PRO A 9 16.22 -3.00 4.14
N ALA A 10 17.00 -2.32 4.99
CA ALA A 10 16.64 -1.04 5.57
C ALA A 10 17.08 0.17 4.73
N THR A 11 17.92 -0.05 3.72
CA THR A 11 18.52 1.00 2.89
C THR A 11 17.72 1.25 1.62
N ARG A 12 18.20 2.17 0.78
CA ARG A 12 17.63 2.43 -0.55
C ARG A 12 18.36 1.58 -1.57
N HIS A 13 17.62 1.03 -2.53
CA HIS A 13 18.14 0.05 -3.49
C HIS A 13 18.16 0.53 -4.94
N ASN A 14 17.99 1.83 -5.17
CA ASN A 14 18.11 2.40 -6.52
C ASN A 14 19.59 2.49 -6.94
N LEU A 15 19.83 2.46 -8.24
CA LEU A 15 21.17 2.28 -8.80
C LEU A 15 22.14 3.41 -8.39
N ASN A 16 21.67 4.66 -8.38
CA ASN A 16 22.47 5.83 -8.03
C ASN A 16 22.97 5.80 -6.58
N ASP A 17 22.07 5.50 -5.64
CA ASP A 17 22.42 5.39 -4.22
C ASP A 17 23.45 4.27 -4.01
N LEU A 18 23.27 3.12 -4.67
CA LEU A 18 24.21 1.98 -4.58
C LEU A 18 25.58 2.29 -5.20
N ALA A 19 25.61 3.00 -6.33
CA ALA A 19 26.85 3.41 -6.98
C ALA A 19 27.66 4.37 -6.08
N TRP A 20 26.97 5.32 -5.45
CA TRP A 20 27.59 6.23 -4.50
C TRP A 20 28.13 5.51 -3.26
N GLU A 21 27.32 4.63 -2.67
CA GLU A 21 27.66 3.93 -1.43
C GLU A 21 28.81 2.94 -1.62
N HIS A 22 28.75 2.08 -2.64
CA HIS A 22 29.69 0.98 -2.81
C HIS A 22 30.88 1.29 -3.71
N LEU A 23 30.71 2.20 -4.68
CA LEU A 23 31.73 2.51 -5.68
C LEU A 23 32.27 3.94 -5.56
N HIS A 24 31.71 4.75 -4.66
CA HIS A 24 32.01 6.19 -4.54
C HIS A 24 31.90 6.92 -5.88
N TYR A 25 30.90 6.52 -6.67
CA TYR A 25 30.69 6.99 -8.02
C TYR A 25 29.36 7.73 -8.13
N SER A 26 29.40 8.98 -8.59
CA SER A 26 28.21 9.77 -8.91
C SER A 26 27.80 9.50 -10.35
N MET A 27 26.64 8.87 -10.52
CA MET A 27 26.06 8.60 -11.84
C MET A 27 25.36 9.83 -12.41
N THR A 28 25.22 9.85 -13.73
CA THR A 28 24.39 10.81 -14.46
C THR A 28 22.93 10.55 -14.13
N SER A 29 22.19 11.56 -13.69
CA SER A 29 20.77 11.38 -13.36
C SER A 29 19.88 11.35 -14.60
N TYR A 30 18.71 10.70 -14.50
CA TYR A 30 17.72 10.74 -15.58
C TYR A 30 17.27 12.18 -15.91
N GLU A 31 17.17 13.04 -14.90
CA GLU A 31 16.81 14.44 -15.09
C GLU A 31 17.89 15.21 -15.87
N GLU A 32 19.17 14.96 -15.61
CA GLU A 32 20.27 15.57 -16.36
C GLU A 32 20.23 15.21 -17.84
N VAL A 33 20.05 13.94 -18.18
CA VAL A 33 20.03 13.50 -19.58
C VAL A 33 18.76 13.94 -20.33
N THR A 34 17.68 14.25 -19.62
CA THR A 34 16.39 14.66 -20.19
C THR A 34 16.08 16.17 -20.10
N ASP A 35 17.07 17.01 -19.78
CA ASP A 35 16.89 18.46 -19.57
C ASP A 35 15.79 18.78 -18.52
N GLY A 36 15.89 18.13 -17.36
CA GLY A 36 14.93 18.25 -16.26
C GLY A 36 13.56 17.67 -16.61
N ALA A 37 13.53 16.51 -17.30
CA ALA A 37 12.31 15.84 -17.77
C ALA A 37 11.44 16.65 -18.75
N LYS A 38 12.00 17.68 -19.41
CA LYS A 38 11.29 18.45 -20.46
C LYS A 38 11.13 17.66 -21.76
N LYS A 39 11.98 16.64 -21.96
CA LYS A 39 11.99 15.79 -23.14
C LYS A 39 11.86 14.33 -22.73
N GLY A 40 11.22 13.52 -23.56
CA GLY A 40 11.23 12.07 -23.40
C GLY A 40 12.61 11.50 -23.75
N PHE A 41 12.95 10.32 -23.21
CA PHE A 41 14.24 9.68 -23.50
C PHE A 41 14.45 9.41 -25.00
N ALA A 42 13.37 9.21 -25.76
CA ALA A 42 13.42 9.05 -27.22
C ALA A 42 13.85 10.32 -27.99
N GLU A 43 13.84 11.49 -27.35
CA GLU A 43 14.23 12.77 -27.94
C GLU A 43 15.67 13.20 -27.56
N VAL A 44 16.35 12.40 -26.74
CA VAL A 44 17.73 12.64 -26.32
C VAL A 44 18.69 12.34 -27.47
N ALA A 45 19.74 13.16 -27.61
CA ALA A 45 20.80 12.90 -28.60
C ALA A 45 21.45 11.53 -28.36
N VAL A 46 21.71 10.78 -29.43
CA VAL A 46 22.19 9.39 -29.36
C VAL A 46 23.46 9.28 -28.51
N GLU A 47 24.37 10.23 -28.62
CA GLU A 47 25.62 10.26 -27.86
C GLU A 47 25.38 10.37 -26.35
N ALA A 48 24.45 11.22 -25.93
CA ALA A 48 24.11 11.40 -24.52
C ALA A 48 23.33 10.19 -23.98
N ALA A 49 22.38 9.67 -24.77
CA ALA A 49 21.64 8.45 -24.42
C ALA A 49 22.58 7.24 -24.28
N ALA A 50 23.55 7.09 -25.19
CA ALA A 50 24.54 6.04 -25.14
C ALA A 50 25.45 6.16 -23.90
N GLY A 51 25.87 7.38 -23.54
CA GLY A 51 26.64 7.64 -22.32
C GLY A 51 25.88 7.21 -21.07
N TYR A 52 24.64 7.68 -20.91
CA TYR A 52 23.76 7.36 -19.78
C TYR A 52 23.46 5.85 -19.69
N SER A 53 23.01 5.22 -20.77
CA SER A 53 22.67 3.79 -20.76
C SER A 53 23.91 2.88 -20.63
N GLY A 54 25.05 3.30 -21.17
CA GLY A 54 26.31 2.59 -21.01
C GLY A 54 26.81 2.64 -19.56
N GLU A 55 26.67 3.79 -18.91
CA GLU A 55 26.98 3.98 -17.48
C GLU A 55 26.10 3.06 -16.61
N ASP A 56 24.78 3.04 -16.82
CA ASP A 56 23.87 2.13 -16.10
C ASP A 56 24.29 0.66 -16.19
N ALA A 57 24.68 0.20 -17.39
CA ALA A 57 25.11 -1.17 -17.62
C ALA A 57 26.46 -1.49 -16.94
N ASP A 58 27.45 -0.61 -17.07
CA ASP A 58 28.77 -0.77 -16.46
C ASP A 58 28.68 -0.76 -14.92
N ILE A 59 27.99 0.23 -14.36
CA ILE A 59 27.83 0.36 -12.91
C ILE A 59 27.04 -0.81 -12.33
N THR A 60 26.00 -1.28 -13.02
CA THR A 60 25.26 -2.49 -12.59
C THR A 60 26.19 -3.71 -12.54
N LEU A 61 27.06 -3.90 -13.53
CA LEU A 61 28.01 -5.02 -13.54
C LEU A 61 29.03 -4.92 -12.39
N ARG A 62 29.61 -3.74 -12.16
CA ARG A 62 30.56 -3.51 -11.06
C ARG A 62 29.92 -3.74 -9.70
N LEU A 63 28.68 -3.28 -9.52
CA LEU A 63 27.91 -3.56 -8.31
C LEU A 63 27.61 -5.06 -8.15
N ALA A 64 27.25 -5.76 -9.22
CA ALA A 64 27.03 -7.21 -9.15
C ALA A 64 28.30 -7.96 -8.73
N GLN A 65 29.46 -7.58 -9.28
CA GLN A 65 30.76 -8.13 -8.91
C GLN A 65 31.12 -7.86 -7.44
N HIS A 66 30.65 -6.76 -6.87
CA HIS A 66 30.86 -6.42 -5.46
C HIS A 66 29.86 -7.13 -4.52
N LEU A 67 28.58 -7.18 -4.89
CA LEU A 67 27.50 -7.65 -4.01
C LEU A 67 27.32 -9.17 -4.04
N PHE A 68 27.58 -9.85 -5.17
CA PHE A 68 27.35 -11.30 -5.26
C PHE A 68 28.28 -12.13 -4.37
N PRO A 69 29.58 -11.82 -4.24
CA PRO A 69 30.43 -12.48 -3.25
C PRO A 69 29.87 -12.36 -1.82
N ARG A 70 29.32 -11.19 -1.48
CA ARG A 70 28.71 -10.98 -0.16
C ARG A 70 27.44 -11.81 0.04
N LEU A 71 26.63 -12.02 -1.00
CA LEU A 71 25.47 -12.93 -0.90
C LEU A 71 25.91 -14.35 -0.54
N HIS A 72 27.04 -14.79 -1.06
CA HIS A 72 27.62 -16.09 -0.70
C HIS A 72 28.09 -16.10 0.75
N ASP A 73 28.88 -15.11 1.15
CA ASP A 73 29.44 -14.99 2.50
C ASP A 73 28.36 -14.89 3.59
N GLU A 74 27.22 -14.25 3.28
CA GLU A 74 26.07 -14.08 4.18
C GLU A 74 25.00 -15.18 4.02
N ALA A 75 25.27 -16.24 3.23
CA ALA A 75 24.37 -17.37 2.97
C ALA A 75 22.99 -16.98 2.39
N MET A 76 22.95 -15.94 1.56
CA MET A 76 21.76 -15.41 0.89
C MET A 76 21.63 -15.84 -0.58
N GLU A 77 22.60 -16.58 -1.11
CA GLU A 77 22.65 -17.00 -2.53
C GLU A 77 21.42 -17.82 -2.93
N GLU A 78 21.01 -18.81 -2.12
CA GLU A 78 19.84 -19.65 -2.39
C GLU A 78 18.53 -18.84 -2.35
N LEU A 79 18.38 -17.94 -1.36
CA LEU A 79 17.22 -17.05 -1.28
C LEU A 79 17.13 -16.13 -2.51
N PHE A 80 18.27 -15.63 -2.98
CA PHE A 80 18.34 -14.83 -4.18
C PHE A 80 17.94 -15.62 -5.44
N SER A 81 18.56 -16.79 -5.66
CA SER A 81 18.44 -17.55 -6.91
C SER A 81 17.14 -18.35 -7.01
N GLU A 82 16.64 -18.90 -5.90
CA GLU A 82 15.50 -19.82 -5.90
C GLU A 82 14.17 -19.12 -5.59
N ILE A 83 14.20 -17.96 -4.93
CA ILE A 83 12.99 -17.24 -4.52
C ILE A 83 12.91 -15.86 -5.19
N GLU A 84 13.81 -14.93 -4.85
CA GLU A 84 13.63 -13.52 -5.22
C GLU A 84 13.72 -13.27 -6.73
N LEU A 85 14.72 -13.86 -7.41
CA LEU A 85 14.91 -13.67 -8.84
C LEU A 85 13.79 -14.36 -9.67
N PRO A 86 13.41 -15.62 -9.42
CA PRO A 86 12.26 -16.24 -10.09
C PRO A 86 10.95 -15.50 -9.83
N LEU A 87 10.74 -15.01 -8.61
CA LEU A 87 9.55 -14.24 -8.26
C LEU A 87 9.45 -12.94 -9.07
N ALA A 88 10.56 -12.24 -9.32
CA ALA A 88 10.56 -11.02 -10.13
C ALA A 88 9.95 -11.25 -11.52
N LEU A 89 10.23 -12.39 -12.15
CA LEU A 89 9.67 -12.76 -13.45
C LEU A 89 8.17 -13.09 -13.38
N VAL A 90 7.73 -13.71 -12.29
CA VAL A 90 6.30 -13.98 -12.03
C VAL A 90 5.55 -12.66 -11.83
N LEU A 91 6.10 -11.74 -11.04
CA LEU A 91 5.52 -10.42 -10.80
C LEU A 91 5.41 -9.64 -12.10
N ALA A 92 6.45 -9.60 -12.93
CA ALA A 92 6.39 -8.93 -14.24
C ALA A 92 5.25 -9.47 -15.12
N ARG A 93 5.03 -10.79 -15.13
CA ARG A 93 3.88 -11.40 -15.85
C ARG A 93 2.54 -11.00 -15.25
N MET A 94 2.44 -10.95 -13.92
CA MET A 94 1.22 -10.51 -13.23
C MET A 94 0.90 -9.04 -13.51
N GLU A 95 1.91 -8.16 -13.49
CA GLU A 95 1.76 -6.75 -13.82
C GLU A 95 1.32 -6.56 -15.28
N LEU A 96 1.95 -7.26 -16.22
CA LEU A 96 1.58 -7.21 -17.64
C LEU A 96 0.16 -7.74 -17.89
N ALA A 97 -0.27 -8.76 -17.15
CA ALA A 97 -1.63 -9.29 -17.28
C ALA A 97 -2.68 -8.30 -16.76
N GLY A 98 -2.41 -7.63 -15.64
CA GLY A 98 -3.32 -6.67 -15.01
C GLY A 98 -4.66 -7.28 -14.56
N ILE A 99 -5.57 -6.45 -14.06
CA ILE A 99 -6.89 -6.86 -13.58
C ILE A 99 -8.02 -6.01 -14.19
N LEU A 100 -9.15 -6.66 -14.52
CA LEU A 100 -10.34 -5.96 -15.00
C LEU A 100 -11.10 -5.34 -13.83
N VAL A 101 -11.63 -4.16 -14.09
CA VAL A 101 -12.47 -3.41 -13.15
C VAL A 101 -13.70 -2.90 -13.89
N ASP A 102 -14.87 -3.13 -13.29
CA ASP A 102 -16.15 -2.66 -13.79
C ASP A 102 -16.30 -1.15 -13.50
N ARG A 103 -16.26 -0.36 -14.58
CA ARG A 103 -16.33 1.10 -14.53
C ARG A 103 -17.72 1.59 -14.14
N ASP A 104 -18.76 0.96 -14.67
CA ASP A 104 -20.14 1.40 -14.47
C ASP A 104 -20.58 1.08 -13.04
N PHE A 105 -20.16 -0.07 -12.52
CA PHE A 105 -20.35 -0.42 -11.12
C PHE A 105 -19.68 0.59 -10.17
N LEU A 106 -18.43 0.99 -10.45
CA LEU A 106 -17.75 2.01 -9.65
C LEU A 106 -18.40 3.39 -9.77
N ALA A 107 -18.90 3.77 -10.95
CA ALA A 107 -19.63 5.03 -11.11
C ALA A 107 -20.91 5.07 -10.27
N GLY A 108 -21.68 3.98 -10.26
CA GLY A 108 -22.85 3.82 -9.39
C GLY A 108 -22.49 3.90 -7.91
N LEU A 109 -21.40 3.22 -7.50
CA LEU A 109 -20.89 3.26 -6.13
C LEU A 109 -20.44 4.67 -5.71
N SER A 110 -19.83 5.44 -6.63
CA SER A 110 -19.42 6.82 -6.36
C SER A 110 -20.63 7.72 -6.07
N ALA A 111 -21.69 7.60 -6.88
CA ALA A 111 -22.92 8.37 -6.67
C ALA A 111 -23.57 8.07 -5.31
N GLU A 112 -23.63 6.79 -4.93
CA GLU A 112 -24.16 6.37 -3.63
C GLU A 112 -23.31 6.88 -2.46
N PHE A 113 -21.98 6.78 -2.55
CA PHE A 113 -21.08 7.28 -1.52
C PHE A 113 -21.20 8.80 -1.37
N SER A 114 -21.31 9.54 -2.48
CA SER A 114 -21.57 10.98 -2.46
C SER A 114 -22.89 11.32 -1.75
N GLN A 115 -23.97 10.58 -2.05
CA GLN A 115 -25.26 10.78 -1.40
C GLN A 115 -25.18 10.51 0.12
N HIS A 116 -24.55 9.41 0.52
CA HIS A 116 -24.40 9.05 1.93
C HIS A 116 -23.55 10.07 2.68
N ARG A 117 -22.46 10.54 2.06
CA ARG A 117 -21.62 11.61 2.62
C ARG A 117 -22.38 12.92 2.79
N GLY A 118 -23.22 13.31 1.83
CA GLY A 118 -24.05 14.50 1.95
C GLY A 118 -25.04 14.42 3.13
N ARG A 119 -25.61 13.24 3.38
CA ARG A 119 -26.45 13.01 4.57
C ARG A 119 -25.66 13.14 5.87
N LEU A 120 -24.51 12.48 5.95
CA LEU A 120 -23.63 12.55 7.13
C LEU A 120 -23.15 13.98 7.39
N GLU A 121 -22.84 14.73 6.34
CA GLU A 121 -22.42 16.13 6.42
C GLU A 121 -23.52 16.99 7.05
N HIS A 122 -24.77 16.83 6.60
CA HIS A 122 -25.90 17.54 7.19
C HIS A 122 -26.10 17.19 8.68
N GLU A 123 -26.08 15.90 9.03
CA GLU A 123 -26.18 15.45 10.43
C GLU A 123 -25.03 15.99 11.30
N ILE A 124 -23.82 16.10 10.74
CA ILE A 124 -22.65 16.68 11.41
C ILE A 124 -22.86 18.18 11.68
N TYR A 125 -23.38 18.93 10.71
CA TYR A 125 -23.68 20.34 10.88
C TYR A 125 -24.77 20.60 11.90
N GLU A 126 -25.83 19.78 11.92
CA GLU A 126 -26.88 19.86 12.94
C GLU A 126 -26.32 19.63 14.36
N LEU A 127 -25.50 18.58 14.53
CA LEU A 127 -24.88 18.27 15.82
C LEU A 127 -23.83 19.31 16.25
N ALA A 128 -23.13 19.93 15.30
CA ALA A 128 -22.14 20.98 15.56
C ALA A 128 -22.77 22.36 15.75
N GLY A 129 -23.99 22.58 15.24
CA GLY A 129 -24.69 23.86 15.26
C GLY A 129 -24.06 24.95 14.38
N GLU A 130 -23.19 24.58 13.43
CA GLU A 130 -22.66 25.46 12.38
C GLU A 130 -22.08 24.63 11.24
N GLU A 131 -21.97 25.22 10.06
CA GLU A 131 -21.27 24.63 8.92
C GLU A 131 -19.76 24.86 9.03
N PHE A 132 -18.98 23.85 8.65
CA PHE A 132 -17.52 23.91 8.64
C PHE A 132 -16.94 22.84 7.71
N ASN A 133 -15.68 22.96 7.35
CA ASN A 133 -14.98 21.95 6.56
C ASN A 133 -14.65 20.73 7.45
N ILE A 134 -15.43 19.65 7.31
CA ILE A 134 -15.27 18.37 8.02
C ILE A 134 -13.92 17.69 7.70
N ALA A 135 -13.34 17.98 6.54
CA ALA A 135 -12.01 17.46 6.19
C ALA A 135 -10.87 18.24 6.88
N SER A 136 -11.11 19.44 7.40
CA SER A 136 -10.10 20.27 8.06
C SER A 136 -9.90 19.86 9.53
N PRO A 137 -8.72 19.32 9.90
CA PRO A 137 -8.44 18.96 11.29
C PRO A 137 -8.54 20.15 12.24
N GLN A 138 -8.14 21.35 11.81
CA GLN A 138 -8.16 22.57 12.62
C GLN A 138 -9.60 23.01 12.92
N GLN A 139 -10.49 22.98 11.94
CA GLN A 139 -11.89 23.34 12.16
C GLN A 139 -12.59 22.30 13.05
N LEU A 140 -12.29 21.01 12.86
CA LEU A 140 -12.79 19.95 13.74
C LEU A 140 -12.31 20.11 15.19
N GLN A 141 -11.05 20.47 15.41
CA GLN A 141 -10.53 20.74 16.75
C GLN A 141 -11.33 21.86 17.45
N ARG A 142 -11.59 22.95 16.74
CA ARG A 142 -12.38 24.07 17.25
C ARG A 142 -13.79 23.63 17.65
N ILE A 143 -14.47 22.87 16.77
CA ILE A 143 -15.83 22.39 17.03
C ILE A 143 -15.86 21.42 18.22
N LEU A 144 -15.02 20.37 18.18
CA LEU A 144 -15.06 19.31 19.18
C LEU A 144 -14.60 19.80 20.56
N PHE A 145 -13.48 20.53 20.63
CA PHE A 145 -12.83 20.80 21.91
C PHE A 145 -13.11 22.19 22.46
N ASP A 146 -13.28 23.20 21.60
CA ASP A 146 -13.45 24.58 22.06
C ASP A 146 -14.92 24.95 22.18
N LYS A 147 -15.75 24.59 21.18
CA LYS A 147 -17.19 24.87 21.20
C LYS A 147 -17.97 23.86 22.03
N LEU A 148 -17.81 22.57 21.76
CA LEU A 148 -18.55 21.50 22.43
C LEU A 148 -17.89 21.04 23.74
N GLY A 149 -16.67 21.51 24.02
CA GLY A 149 -15.98 21.21 25.28
C GLY A 149 -15.66 19.73 25.50
N LEU A 150 -15.55 18.94 24.43
CA LEU A 150 -15.29 17.50 24.55
C LEU A 150 -13.90 17.23 25.17
N PRO A 151 -13.70 16.08 25.85
CA PRO A 151 -12.42 15.72 26.42
C PRO A 151 -11.29 15.74 25.38
N ARG A 152 -10.20 16.43 25.69
CA ARG A 152 -9.04 16.51 24.79
C ARG A 152 -8.23 15.21 24.89
N GLY A 153 -7.98 14.58 23.73
CA GLY A 153 -7.10 13.42 23.61
C GLY A 153 -5.61 13.79 23.62
N LYS A 154 -4.78 12.95 22.99
CA LYS A 154 -3.34 13.20 22.82
C LYS A 154 -3.08 14.54 22.11
N LYS A 155 -2.12 15.31 22.60
CA LYS A 155 -1.66 16.55 21.94
C LYS A 155 -0.70 16.22 20.79
N THR A 156 -0.81 16.98 19.71
CA THR A 156 0.10 17.01 18.56
C THR A 156 0.80 18.37 18.50
N LYS A 157 1.79 18.53 17.61
CA LYS A 157 2.50 19.80 17.39
C LYS A 157 1.58 20.96 17.01
N THR A 158 0.39 20.68 16.45
CA THR A 158 -0.58 21.67 15.96
C THR A 158 -1.85 21.79 16.82
N GLY A 159 -1.93 21.11 17.97
CA GLY A 159 -3.12 21.12 18.84
C GLY A 159 -3.58 19.72 19.24
N SER A 160 -4.82 19.58 19.71
CA SER A 160 -5.39 18.27 20.10
C SER A 160 -5.61 17.37 18.88
N SER A 161 -5.18 16.10 18.92
CA SER A 161 -5.37 15.16 17.80
C SER A 161 -6.85 14.95 17.49
N THR A 162 -7.19 14.86 16.20
CA THR A 162 -8.49 14.38 15.70
C THR A 162 -8.32 13.11 14.87
N ASP A 163 -7.28 12.32 15.18
CA ASP A 163 -7.02 11.05 14.49
C ASP A 163 -8.09 10.01 14.85
N SER A 164 -8.19 8.95 14.05
CA SER A 164 -9.24 7.94 14.20
C SER A 164 -9.34 7.39 15.61
N SER A 165 -8.22 7.08 16.27
CA SER A 165 -8.21 6.52 17.63
C SER A 165 -8.77 7.48 18.70
N VAL A 166 -8.56 8.80 18.55
CA VAL A 166 -9.13 9.79 19.47
C VAL A 166 -10.63 9.92 19.22
N LEU A 167 -11.04 9.98 17.96
CA LEU A 167 -12.46 10.05 17.61
C LEU A 167 -13.22 8.79 18.00
N GLU A 168 -12.61 7.61 17.91
CA GLU A 168 -13.20 6.33 18.32
C GLU A 168 -13.47 6.32 19.82
N GLY A 169 -12.51 6.75 20.65
CA GLY A 169 -12.73 6.87 22.10
C GLY A 169 -13.80 7.91 22.46
N LEU A 170 -13.91 9.00 21.70
CA LEU A 170 -14.98 9.98 21.90
C LEU A 170 -16.35 9.48 21.40
N ALA A 171 -16.38 8.64 20.37
CA ALA A 171 -17.60 8.09 19.78
C ALA A 171 -18.37 7.18 20.75
N GLU A 172 -17.70 6.61 21.76
CA GLU A 172 -18.37 5.83 22.82
C GLU A 172 -19.38 6.64 23.63
N ARG A 173 -19.20 7.97 23.71
CA ARG A 173 -20.02 8.86 24.56
C ARG A 173 -20.70 9.98 23.79
N TYR A 174 -20.18 10.35 22.62
CA TYR A 174 -20.66 11.50 21.86
C TYR A 174 -20.99 11.09 20.42
N PRO A 175 -22.17 11.46 19.90
CA PRO A 175 -22.61 11.04 18.56
C PRO A 175 -21.83 11.69 17.42
N LEU A 176 -21.40 12.95 17.59
CA LEU A 176 -20.71 13.72 16.55
C LEU A 176 -19.38 13.06 16.07
N PRO A 177 -18.46 12.64 16.95
CA PRO A 177 -17.26 11.89 16.55
C PRO A 177 -17.54 10.64 15.70
N ALA A 178 -18.58 9.87 16.02
CA ALA A 178 -18.95 8.67 15.27
C ALA A 178 -19.36 9.00 13.82
N LYS A 179 -20.12 10.10 13.64
CA LYS A 179 -20.51 10.60 12.32
C LYS A 179 -19.31 11.11 11.52
N ILE A 180 -18.39 11.83 12.17
CA ILE A 180 -17.15 12.30 11.54
C ILE A 180 -16.28 11.13 11.08
N LEU A 181 -16.13 10.09 11.90
CA LEU A 181 -15.42 8.86 11.52
C LEU A 181 -16.04 8.22 10.29
N SER A 182 -17.36 8.07 10.28
CA SER A 182 -18.11 7.53 9.15
C SER A 182 -17.88 8.36 7.88
N TYR A 183 -18.05 9.68 7.96
CA TYR A 183 -17.84 10.61 6.84
C TYR A 183 -16.43 10.49 6.27
N ARG A 184 -15.40 10.49 7.13
CA ARG A 184 -13.99 10.36 6.72
C ARG A 184 -13.71 8.98 6.12
N GLY A 185 -14.34 7.92 6.64
CA GLY A 185 -14.28 6.57 6.10
C GLY A 185 -14.77 6.54 4.65
N PHE A 186 -16.00 7.00 4.40
CA PHE A 186 -16.56 7.08 3.04
C PHE A 186 -15.74 8.00 2.14
N ALA A 187 -15.34 9.17 2.61
CA ALA A 187 -14.53 10.10 1.82
C ALA A 187 -13.20 9.49 1.37
N LYS A 188 -12.52 8.76 2.27
CA LYS A 188 -11.27 8.05 1.96
C LYS A 188 -11.52 6.93 0.95
N LEU A 189 -12.53 6.07 1.17
CA LEU A 189 -12.85 4.97 0.27
C LEU A 189 -13.20 5.47 -1.14
N GLN A 190 -14.00 6.52 -1.21
CA GLN A 190 -14.41 7.13 -2.47
C GLN A 190 -13.21 7.70 -3.23
N SER A 191 -12.45 8.60 -2.61
CA SER A 191 -11.31 9.27 -3.24
C SER A 191 -10.15 8.34 -3.59
N THR A 192 -9.86 7.36 -2.71
CA THR A 192 -8.69 6.48 -2.86
C THR A 192 -8.96 5.33 -3.82
N TYR A 193 -10.20 4.85 -3.90
CA TYR A 193 -10.54 3.67 -4.69
C TYR A 193 -11.60 3.96 -5.74
N VAL A 194 -12.80 4.37 -5.33
CA VAL A 194 -13.96 4.43 -6.22
C VAL A 194 -13.75 5.40 -7.38
N ASP A 195 -13.24 6.60 -7.09
CA ASP A 195 -13.00 7.65 -8.10
C ASP A 195 -11.63 7.54 -8.77
N ALA A 196 -10.68 6.88 -8.12
CA ALA A 196 -9.30 6.77 -8.60
C ALA A 196 -9.11 5.58 -9.55
N LEU A 197 -9.63 4.39 -9.20
CA LEU A 197 -9.44 3.17 -9.98
C LEU A 197 -9.85 3.31 -11.45
N PRO A 198 -11.01 3.93 -11.81
CA PRO A 198 -11.40 4.07 -13.21
C PRO A 198 -10.39 4.87 -14.04
N LYS A 199 -9.70 5.84 -13.43
CA LYS A 199 -8.70 6.70 -14.07
C LYS A 199 -7.37 5.97 -14.32
N LEU A 200 -7.14 4.85 -13.62
CA LEU A 200 -5.93 4.03 -13.74
C LEU A 200 -6.09 2.90 -14.76
N ILE A 201 -7.25 2.78 -15.39
CA ILE A 201 -7.48 1.76 -16.42
C ILE A 201 -6.75 2.19 -17.70
N ARG A 202 -5.81 1.35 -18.11
CA ARG A 202 -5.05 1.53 -19.33
C ARG A 202 -5.95 1.39 -20.57
N PRO A 203 -5.97 2.37 -21.50
CA PRO A 203 -6.83 2.29 -22.69
C PRO A 203 -6.50 1.14 -23.63
N ASP A 204 -5.24 0.73 -23.70
CA ASP A 204 -4.75 -0.29 -24.62
C ASP A 204 -5.13 -1.72 -24.18
N THR A 205 -5.28 -1.96 -22.88
CA THR A 205 -5.64 -3.27 -22.32
C THR A 205 -7.05 -3.31 -21.73
N GLY A 206 -7.63 -2.16 -21.39
CA GLY A 206 -8.86 -2.07 -20.62
C GLY A 206 -8.71 -2.51 -19.15
N ARG A 207 -7.48 -2.65 -18.65
CA ARG A 207 -7.18 -3.22 -17.32
C ARG A 207 -6.38 -2.24 -16.44
N ILE A 208 -6.38 -2.48 -15.13
CA ILE A 208 -5.49 -1.82 -14.19
C ILE A 208 -4.23 -2.67 -14.03
N HIS A 209 -3.07 -2.02 -14.08
CA HIS A 209 -1.75 -2.65 -13.95
C HIS A 209 -1.04 -2.04 -12.73
N THR A 210 -1.14 -2.72 -11.59
CA THR A 210 -0.43 -2.35 -10.36
C THR A 210 1.06 -2.63 -10.51
N SER A 211 1.90 -1.95 -9.74
CA SER A 211 3.32 -2.24 -9.58
C SER A 211 3.56 -2.96 -8.26
N PHE A 212 4.14 -4.16 -8.31
CA PHE A 212 4.59 -4.92 -7.16
C PHE A 212 6.04 -4.58 -6.84
N ASN A 213 6.33 -4.26 -5.58
CA ASN A 213 7.68 -3.87 -5.16
C ASN A 213 8.21 -4.91 -4.16
N GLN A 214 9.27 -5.62 -4.55
CA GLN A 214 9.97 -6.62 -3.73
C GLN A 214 10.85 -5.96 -2.66
N THR A 215 11.52 -4.86 -2.99
CA THR A 215 12.63 -4.32 -2.20
C THR A 215 12.25 -3.07 -1.41
N VAL A 216 11.05 -3.06 -0.81
CA VAL A 216 10.53 -1.88 -0.08
C VAL A 216 10.28 -2.16 1.38
N THR A 217 9.65 -3.28 1.73
CA THR A 217 9.36 -3.58 3.13
C THR A 217 10.56 -4.27 3.77
N ALA A 218 10.93 -3.92 5.00
CA ALA A 218 12.06 -4.59 5.67
C ALA A 218 11.76 -6.06 6.03
N THR A 219 10.50 -6.48 5.98
CA THR A 219 10.05 -7.81 6.40
C THR A 219 10.02 -8.84 5.27
N GLY A 220 10.41 -8.47 4.04
CA GLY A 220 10.32 -9.36 2.87
C GLY A 220 8.93 -9.43 2.23
N ARG A 221 7.93 -8.71 2.75
CA ARG A 221 6.58 -8.69 2.16
C ARG A 221 6.58 -7.84 0.89
N LEU A 222 5.91 -8.35 -0.15
CA LEU A 222 5.58 -7.53 -1.32
C LEU A 222 4.75 -6.33 -0.90
N SER A 223 5.01 -5.18 -1.51
CA SER A 223 4.11 -4.02 -1.47
C SER A 223 3.55 -3.73 -2.86
N SER A 224 2.45 -2.98 -2.94
CA SER A 224 1.87 -2.58 -4.23
C SER A 224 1.66 -1.07 -4.33
N SER A 225 1.82 -0.52 -5.53
CA SER A 225 1.63 0.89 -5.85
C SER A 225 0.93 1.06 -7.21
N ASN A 226 0.36 2.24 -7.45
CA ASN A 226 -0.25 2.64 -8.72
C ASN A 226 -1.27 1.65 -9.34
N PRO A 227 -2.33 1.22 -8.62
CA PRO A 227 -2.70 1.56 -7.24
C PRO A 227 -2.21 0.53 -6.21
N ASN A 228 -2.25 0.88 -4.93
CA ASN A 228 -2.01 -0.09 -3.85
C ASN A 228 -3.25 -0.98 -3.66
N LEU A 229 -3.26 -2.16 -4.28
CA LEU A 229 -4.35 -3.12 -4.22
C LEU A 229 -4.41 -3.90 -2.89
N GLN A 230 -3.31 -3.94 -2.13
CA GLN A 230 -3.25 -4.63 -0.85
C GLN A 230 -4.07 -3.93 0.25
N ASN A 231 -4.21 -2.61 0.14
CA ASN A 231 -4.87 -1.79 1.16
C ASN A 231 -6.40 -1.70 1.02
N ILE A 232 -7.00 -2.37 0.02
CA ILE A 232 -8.46 -2.36 -0.15
C ILE A 232 -9.10 -3.12 1.02
N PRO A 233 -9.95 -2.47 1.85
CA PRO A 233 -10.48 -3.08 3.06
C PRO A 233 -11.24 -4.39 2.81
N ILE A 234 -11.04 -5.35 3.71
CA ILE A 234 -11.56 -6.72 3.56
C ILE A 234 -12.79 -6.96 4.44
N ARG A 235 -12.82 -6.33 5.62
CA ARG A 235 -13.81 -6.59 6.67
C ARG A 235 -15.07 -5.74 6.56
N SER A 236 -14.97 -4.52 6.02
CA SER A 236 -16.12 -3.63 5.88
C SER A 236 -16.98 -4.01 4.67
N GLU A 237 -18.28 -3.72 4.75
CA GLU A 237 -19.22 -3.93 3.66
C GLU A 237 -18.83 -3.11 2.44
N GLU A 238 -18.47 -1.84 2.64
CA GLU A 238 -18.03 -0.92 1.59
C GLU A 238 -16.75 -1.43 0.91
N GLY A 239 -15.82 -1.99 1.68
CA GLY A 239 -14.60 -2.60 1.15
C GLY A 239 -14.89 -3.81 0.27
N ARG A 240 -15.83 -4.67 0.70
CA ARG A 240 -16.31 -5.81 -0.10
C ARG A 240 -16.98 -5.36 -1.38
N ARG A 241 -17.77 -4.28 -1.34
CA ARG A 241 -18.39 -3.69 -2.53
C ARG A 241 -17.34 -3.15 -3.50
N ILE A 242 -16.31 -2.44 -3.03
CA ILE A 242 -15.19 -2.02 -3.88
C ILE A 242 -14.49 -3.23 -4.51
N ARG A 243 -14.28 -4.32 -3.75
CA ARG A 243 -13.70 -5.56 -4.30
C ARG A 243 -14.58 -6.23 -5.35
N ALA A 244 -15.91 -6.10 -5.24
CA ALA A 244 -16.84 -6.63 -6.24
C ALA A 244 -16.72 -5.94 -7.61
N ALA A 245 -16.10 -4.74 -7.66
CA ALA A 245 -15.78 -4.09 -8.93
C ALA A 245 -14.67 -4.81 -9.71
N PHE A 246 -13.86 -5.65 -9.06
CA PHE A 246 -12.83 -6.43 -9.74
C PHE A 246 -13.48 -7.69 -10.31
N VAL A 247 -13.50 -7.80 -11.64
CA VAL A 247 -14.27 -8.81 -12.36
C VAL A 247 -13.36 -9.70 -13.21
N PRO A 248 -13.73 -10.97 -13.46
CA PRO A 248 -12.97 -11.81 -14.39
C PRO A 248 -13.14 -11.34 -15.84
N ALA A 249 -12.22 -11.76 -16.69
CA ALA A 249 -12.42 -11.64 -18.14
C ALA A 249 -13.57 -12.55 -18.60
N PRO A 250 -14.22 -12.25 -19.75
CA PRO A 250 -15.22 -13.14 -20.33
C PRO A 250 -14.71 -14.59 -20.43
N GLY A 251 -15.55 -15.55 -20.03
CA GLY A 251 -15.21 -16.97 -20.00
C GLY A 251 -14.28 -17.41 -18.86
N HIS A 252 -13.95 -16.51 -17.91
CA HIS A 252 -13.08 -16.82 -16.78
C HIS A 252 -13.80 -16.63 -15.42
N LEU A 253 -13.19 -17.15 -14.37
CA LEU A 253 -13.59 -16.95 -12.98
C LEU A 253 -12.41 -16.37 -12.18
N LEU A 254 -12.70 -15.57 -11.16
CA LEU A 254 -11.70 -15.18 -10.16
C LEU A 254 -11.64 -16.25 -9.07
N VAL A 255 -10.43 -16.73 -8.78
CA VAL A 255 -10.16 -17.70 -7.72
C VAL A 255 -9.30 -17.02 -6.66
N SER A 256 -9.70 -17.18 -5.39
CA SER A 256 -8.94 -16.69 -4.24
C SER A 256 -8.37 -17.88 -3.47
N ALA A 257 -7.06 -17.87 -3.24
CA ALA A 257 -6.37 -18.82 -2.37
C ALA A 257 -5.65 -18.02 -1.27
N ASP A 258 -5.89 -18.38 -0.02
CA ASP A 258 -5.37 -17.66 1.15
C ASP A 258 -4.76 -18.64 2.16
N TYR A 259 -3.61 -18.26 2.73
CA TYR A 259 -3.01 -19.03 3.81
C TYR A 259 -3.65 -18.67 5.15
N SER A 260 -4.55 -19.53 5.63
CA SER A 260 -5.27 -19.31 6.87
C SER A 260 -4.31 -19.19 8.06
N GLN A 261 -4.18 -17.96 8.59
CA GLN A 261 -3.41 -17.62 9.78
C GLN A 261 -1.94 -18.06 9.71
N ILE A 262 -1.28 -17.86 8.56
CA ILE A 262 0.11 -18.31 8.35
C ILE A 262 1.07 -17.84 9.44
N GLU A 263 0.94 -16.61 9.91
CA GLU A 263 1.81 -16.04 10.96
C GLU A 263 1.66 -16.77 12.30
N LEU A 264 0.44 -17.11 12.71
CA LEU A 264 0.21 -17.88 13.93
C LEU A 264 0.67 -19.32 13.80
N ARG A 265 0.56 -19.91 12.60
CA ARG A 265 1.09 -21.25 12.33
C ARG A 265 2.63 -21.26 12.40
N LEU A 266 3.28 -20.23 11.86
CA LEU A 266 4.73 -20.05 11.99
C LEU A 266 5.12 -19.85 13.45
N LEU A 267 4.37 -19.04 14.21
CA LEU A 267 4.60 -18.86 15.64
C LEU A 267 4.51 -20.20 16.39
N ALA A 268 3.47 -21.00 16.15
CA ALA A 268 3.31 -22.32 16.77
C ALA A 268 4.47 -23.27 16.42
N HIS A 269 4.96 -23.22 15.17
CA HIS A 269 6.11 -24.01 14.73
C HIS A 269 7.41 -23.57 15.42
N LEU A 270 7.67 -22.26 15.47
CA LEU A 270 8.90 -21.68 16.03
C LEU A 270 8.95 -21.81 17.56
N SER A 271 7.83 -21.57 18.24
CA SER A 271 7.74 -21.70 19.71
C SER A 271 7.69 -23.16 20.16
N ARG A 272 7.23 -24.06 19.29
CA ARG A 272 6.93 -25.47 19.59
C ARG A 272 5.96 -25.64 20.76
N ASP A 273 5.12 -24.62 21.01
CA ASP A 273 4.14 -24.67 22.08
C ASP A 273 3.13 -25.81 21.80
N PRO A 274 3.02 -26.79 22.72
CA PRO A 274 2.19 -27.97 22.48
C PRO A 274 0.70 -27.63 22.38
N VAL A 275 0.23 -26.58 23.05
CA VAL A 275 -1.17 -26.14 23.01
C VAL A 275 -1.49 -25.53 21.65
N LEU A 276 -0.65 -24.62 21.16
CA LEU A 276 -0.83 -23.99 19.84
C LEU A 276 -0.70 -25.01 18.71
N VAL A 277 0.32 -25.88 18.75
CA VAL A 277 0.53 -26.92 17.75
C VAL A 277 -0.67 -27.87 17.70
N GLU A 278 -1.17 -28.33 18.84
CA GLU A 278 -2.30 -29.24 18.88
C GLU A 278 -3.61 -28.56 18.46
N SER A 279 -3.79 -27.28 18.79
CA SER A 279 -4.94 -26.49 18.32
C SER A 279 -5.01 -26.47 16.80
N PHE A 280 -3.89 -26.19 16.13
CA PHE A 280 -3.83 -26.19 14.68
C PHE A 280 -3.99 -27.58 14.07
N ARG A 281 -3.44 -28.63 14.68
CA ARG A 281 -3.62 -30.02 14.22
C ARG A 281 -5.07 -30.48 14.29
N ARG A 282 -5.80 -30.03 15.30
CA ARG A 282 -7.22 -30.35 15.51
C ARG A 282 -8.18 -29.42 14.74
N GLY A 283 -7.67 -28.43 14.01
CA GLY A 283 -8.50 -27.45 13.31
C GLY A 283 -9.33 -26.56 14.25
N GLN A 284 -8.88 -26.37 15.48
CA GLN A 284 -9.55 -25.52 16.46
C GLN A 284 -9.29 -24.04 16.17
N ASP A 285 -10.24 -23.19 16.55
CA ASP A 285 -10.04 -21.74 16.50
C ASP A 285 -9.10 -21.32 17.64
N VAL A 286 -7.86 -20.97 17.26
CA VAL A 286 -6.81 -20.56 18.18
C VAL A 286 -7.17 -19.26 18.90
N HIS A 287 -7.87 -18.33 18.25
CA HIS A 287 -8.29 -17.08 18.89
C HIS A 287 -9.29 -17.31 20.02
N ALA A 288 -10.25 -18.22 19.80
CA ALA A 288 -11.21 -18.59 20.83
C ALA A 288 -10.54 -19.31 22.00
N ARG A 289 -9.55 -20.18 21.71
CA ARG A 289 -8.88 -20.99 22.72
C ARG A 289 -7.94 -20.19 23.61
N THR A 290 -7.14 -19.28 23.03
CA THR A 290 -6.26 -18.37 23.80
C THR A 290 -7.05 -17.39 24.67
N ALA A 291 -8.30 -17.05 24.30
CA ALA A 291 -9.16 -16.20 25.12
C ALA A 291 -9.78 -16.93 26.33
N THR A 292 -9.73 -18.27 26.35
CA THR A 292 -10.31 -19.11 27.41
C THR A 292 -9.28 -19.71 28.38
N GLU A 293 -7.98 -19.60 28.09
CA GLU A 293 -6.87 -19.93 29.01
C GLU A 293 -6.45 -18.70 29.83
#